data_AF-A0A382Z8A6-F1
#
_entry.id   AF-A0A382Z8A6-F1
#
_cell.length_a   1.000
_cell.length_b   1.000
_cell.length_c   1.000
_cell.angle_alpha   90.00
_cell.angle_beta   90.00
_cell.angle_gamma   90.00
#
_symmetry.space_group_name_H-M   'P 1'
#
loop_
_entity.id
_entity.type
_entity.pdbx_description
1 polymer ?
#
loop_
_entity_poly.entity_id
_entity_poly.type
_entity_poly.pdbx_seq_one_letter_code
_entity_poly.pdbx_strand_id
1 'polypeptide(L)' 'MAWRFSLSITLLIGSVSFSQGDFSLEDLNPNSDTYGQLVGPSNYLGHICIVFFGHEY' A
#
# COMPACT_ATOMS: atom_id res chain seq x y z
N MET A 1 1.90 31.22 16.03
CA MET A 1 2.86 30.12 16.27
C MET A 1 2.14 28.78 16.45
N ALA A 2 1.11 28.68 17.30
CA ALA A 2 0.33 27.46 17.56
C ALA A 2 -0.31 26.78 16.32
N TRP A 3 -0.79 27.55 15.34
CA TRP A 3 -1.44 27.01 14.13
C TRP A 3 -0.50 26.17 13.24
N ARG A 4 0.82 26.48 13.25
CA ARG A 4 1.83 25.73 12.48
C ARG A 4 2.05 24.34 13.09
N PHE A 5 2.07 24.26 14.42
CA PHE A 5 2.14 22.97 15.13
C PHE A 5 0.89 22.12 14.87
N SER A 6 -0.30 22.75 14.85
CA SER A 6 -1.54 22.04 14.56
C SER A 6 -1.57 21.50 13.13
N LEU A 7 -1.08 22.26 12.14
CA LEU A 7 -0.98 21.80 10.75
C LEU A 7 0.01 20.64 10.60
N SER A 8 1.17 20.73 11.25
CA SER A 8 2.19 19.68 11.21
C SER A 8 1.71 18.37 11.86
N ILE A 9 0.96 18.46 12.97
CA ILE A 9 0.36 17.28 13.62
C ILE A 9 -0.70 16.65 12.71
N THR A 10 -1.57 17.45 12.08
CA THR A 10 -2.57 16.94 11.13
C THR A 10 -1.92 16.25 9.93
N LEU A 11 -0.84 16.82 9.38
CA LEU A 11 -0.09 16.20 8.28
C LEU A 11 0.56 14.87 8.69
N LEU A 12 1.11 14.78 9.91
CA LEU A 12 1.71 13.56 10.42
C LEU A 12 0.67 12.45 10.66
N ILE A 13 -0.48 12.78 11.22
CA ILE A 13 -1.55 11.80 11.46
C ILE A 13 -2.14 11.32 10.12
N GLY A 14 -2.32 12.24 9.16
CA GLY A 14 -2.78 11.91 7.82
C GLY A 14 -1.84 10.94 7.10
N SER A 15 -0.53 11.20 7.09
CA SER A 15 0.43 10.35 6.38
C SER A 15 0.47 8.91 6.93
N VAL A 16 0.42 8.74 8.25
CA VAL A 16 0.39 7.40 8.88
C VAL A 16 -0.93 6.66 8.60
N SER A 17 -2.04 7.40 8.46
CA SER A 17 -3.37 6.82 8.19
C SER A 17 -3.51 6.31 6.75
N PHE A 18 -2.83 6.94 5.78
CA PHE A 18 -2.88 6.53 4.37
C PHE A 18 -1.72 5.59 3.96
N SER A 19 -0.78 5.32 4.86
CA SER A 19 0.47 4.59 4.55
C SER A 19 0.38 3.06 4.62
N GLN A 20 -0.69 2.48 5.18
CA GLN A 20 -0.60 1.10 5.72
C GLN A 20 -1.50 0.03 5.09
N GLY A 21 -2.32 0.32 4.07
CA GLY A 21 -3.36 -0.64 3.66
C GLY A 21 -3.23 -1.18 2.26
N ASP A 22 -3.16 -0.27 1.30
CA ASP A 22 -3.40 -0.61 -0.09
C ASP A 22 -2.33 0.01 -0.98
N PHE A 23 -1.81 -0.80 -1.88
CA PHE A 23 -0.83 -0.43 -2.89
C PHE A 23 -1.20 -1.17 -4.18
N SER A 24 -0.65 -0.74 -5.30
CA SER A 24 -0.90 -1.39 -6.58
C SER A 24 0.41 -1.58 -7.31
N LEU A 25 0.71 -2.84 -7.65
CA LEU A 25 1.91 -3.27 -8.36
C LEU A 25 1.51 -4.10 -9.57
N GLU A 26 2.32 -4.07 -10.61
CA GLU A 26 2.09 -4.92 -11.79
C GLU A 26 2.32 -6.39 -11.45
N ASP A 27 1.39 -7.24 -11.85
CA ASP A 27 1.53 -8.67 -11.78
C ASP A 27 2.47 -9.18 -12.87
N LEU A 28 3.69 -9.48 -12.48
CA LEU A 28 4.73 -9.98 -13.39
C LEU A 28 4.72 -11.51 -13.56
N ASN A 29 3.81 -12.24 -12.88
CA ASN A 29 3.75 -13.69 -13.00
C ASN A 29 2.95 -14.11 -14.26
N PRO A 30 3.59 -14.66 -15.31
CA PRO A 30 2.90 -15.02 -16.56
C PRO A 30 1.90 -16.17 -16.41
N ASN A 31 1.94 -16.90 -15.29
CA ASN A 31 0.98 -17.97 -14.99
C ASN A 31 -0.23 -17.47 -14.17
N SER A 32 -0.27 -16.18 -13.84
CA SER A 32 -1.38 -15.57 -13.09
C SER A 32 -2.55 -15.23 -14.00
N ASP A 33 -3.78 -15.37 -13.50
CA ASP A 33 -5.00 -14.94 -14.19
C ASP A 33 -5.04 -13.41 -14.40
N THR A 34 -4.27 -12.66 -13.61
CA THR A 34 -4.17 -11.19 -13.65
C THR A 34 -2.85 -10.70 -14.26
N TYR A 35 -2.14 -11.54 -15.02
CA TYR A 35 -0.86 -11.17 -15.62
C TYR A 35 -0.91 -9.83 -16.38
N GLY A 36 0.04 -8.94 -16.08
CA GLY A 36 0.15 -7.59 -16.67
C GLY A 36 -0.85 -6.56 -16.14
N GLN A 37 -1.72 -6.94 -15.18
CA GLN A 37 -2.62 -6.01 -14.52
C GLN A 37 -2.00 -5.45 -13.24
N LEU A 38 -2.46 -4.26 -12.85
CA LEU A 38 -2.15 -3.67 -11.56
C LEU A 38 -3.01 -4.33 -10.48
N VAL A 39 -2.37 -5.00 -9.52
CA VAL A 39 -3.01 -5.71 -8.41
C VAL A 39 -2.46 -5.28 -7.06
N GLY A 40 -3.29 -5.40 -6.03
CA GLY A 40 -3.02 -4.96 -4.67
C GLY A 40 -3.85 -5.73 -3.65
N PRO A 41 -3.60 -5.54 -2.34
CA PRO A 41 -4.38 -6.19 -1.28
C PRO A 41 -5.90 -5.98 -1.42
N SER A 42 -6.35 -4.82 -1.91
CA SER A 42 -7.79 -4.55 -2.12
C SER A 42 -8.44 -5.37 -3.24
N ASN A 43 -7.67 -5.98 -4.15
CA ASN A 43 -8.21 -6.90 -5.15
C ASN A 43 -8.60 -8.27 -4.54
N TYR A 44 -8.12 -8.59 -3.33
CA TYR A 44 -8.29 -9.90 -2.68
C TYR A 44 -9.08 -9.82 -1.37
N LEU A 45 -9.99 -8.84 -1.24
CA LEU A 45 -10.84 -8.69 -0.05
C LEU A 45 -11.63 -9.98 0.23
N GLY A 46 -11.68 -10.39 1.49
CA GLY A 46 -12.31 -11.65 1.91
C GLY A 46 -11.42 -12.89 1.80
N HIS A 47 -10.18 -12.74 1.31
CA HIS A 47 -9.17 -13.80 1.26
C HIS A 47 -7.97 -13.49 2.15
N ILE A 48 -7.21 -14.54 2.50
CA ILE A 48 -5.91 -14.36 3.17
C ILE A 48 -4.91 -13.82 2.13
N CYS A 49 -4.39 -12.61 2.37
CA CYS A 49 -3.35 -11.99 1.55
C CYS A 49 -2.02 -12.03 2.31
N ILE A 50 -0.95 -12.51 1.64
CA ILE A 50 0.42 -12.46 2.15
C ILE A 50 1.19 -11.46 1.30
N VAL A 51 1.73 -10.43 1.95
CA VAL A 51 2.62 -9.45 1.33
C VAL A 51 4.03 -9.67 1.85
N PHE A 52 4.97 -9.90 0.94
CA PHE A 52 6.38 -10.11 1.26
C PHE A 52 7.24 -9.09 0.52
N PHE A 53 8.09 -8.39 1.27
CA PHE A 53 9.12 -7.50 0.72
C PHE A 53 10.47 -8.16 0.94
N GLY A 54 11.16 -8.50 -0.15
CA GLY A 54 12.48 -9.10 -0.14
C GLY A 54 13.47 -8.29 -0.99
N HIS A 55 14.74 -8.34 -0.59
CA HIS A 55 15.87 -7.83 -1.36
C HIS A 55 17.00 -8.85 -1.27
N GLU A 56 17.54 -9.27 -2.41
CA GLU A 56 18.67 -10.20 -2.51
C GLU A 56 19.92 -9.44 -3.02
N TYR A 57 21.09 -9.80 -2.50
CA TYR A 57 22.40 -9.20 -2.84
C TYR A 57 23.19 -10.08 -3.80
#